data_AF-A0A820K6Y1-F1
#
_entry.id   AF-A0A820K6Y1-F1
#
_cell.length_a   1.000
_cell.length_b   1.000
_cell.length_c   1.000
_cell.angle_alpha   90.00
_cell.angle_beta   90.00
_cell.angle_gamma   90.00
#
_symmetry.space_group_name_H-M   'P 1'
#
loop_
_entity.id
_entity.type
_entity.pdbx_description
1 polymer ?
#
loop_
_entity_poly.entity_id
_entity_poly.type
_entity_poly.pdbx_seq_one_letter_code
_entity_poly.pdbx_strand_id
1 'polypeptide(L)'
;MASSDDDFNKLDTLSDDDYLKLIEQFYEKNANNFAFPELDLDKKHRLVMELFTRIRSFNTNSINLCLKTLRLLTREREGLDALTGSSVLEPLQKIAGLECSKVDVNPKDVQNVIEAEKCMSNLIYMSPAVQKFYSVSGVADAITQRIKETTATKLDNGIRFFDMRMLFLLTALNADIRQRVREKFHGLSYLFEIINQIMLSRSEPVAAADSGLIQK
;
A
#
# COMPACT_ATOMS: atom_id res chain seq x y z
N MET A 1 6.89 -27.52 20.39
CA MET A 1 7.11 -26.30 19.56
C MET A 1 7.83 -26.70 18.27
N ALA A 2 7.14 -27.41 17.37
CA ALA A 2 7.68 -27.89 16.09
C ALA A 2 6.61 -27.88 14.98
N SER A 3 5.63 -26.95 15.04
CA SER A 3 4.47 -26.97 14.15
C SER A 3 4.55 -25.99 12.98
N SER A 4 5.24 -24.85 13.10
CA SER A 4 4.99 -23.74 12.16
C SER A 4 5.50 -23.96 10.74
N ASP A 5 6.37 -24.96 10.51
CA ASP A 5 7.08 -25.09 9.23
C ASP A 5 6.39 -26.07 8.26
N ASP A 6 5.59 -27.02 8.78
CA ASP A 6 4.76 -27.92 7.95
C ASP A 6 3.41 -27.29 7.58
N ASP A 7 2.96 -26.30 8.36
CA ASP A 7 1.69 -25.60 8.13
C ASP A 7 1.70 -24.78 6.81
N PHE A 8 2.85 -24.23 6.42
CA PHE A 8 3.00 -23.53 5.13
C PHE A 8 3.02 -24.46 3.90
N ASN A 9 3.19 -25.78 4.11
CA ASN A 9 3.14 -26.75 3.00
C ASN A 9 1.71 -27.10 2.58
N LYS A 10 0.72 -26.77 3.41
CA LYS A 10 -0.69 -27.21 3.26
C LYS A 10 -1.68 -26.04 3.29
N LEU A 11 -1.23 -24.81 3.01
CA LEU A 11 -2.03 -23.58 3.08
C LEU A 11 -3.34 -23.67 2.27
N ASP A 12 -3.29 -24.33 1.11
CA ASP A 12 -4.39 -24.53 0.18
C ASP A 12 -5.49 -25.46 0.74
N THR A 13 -5.15 -26.30 1.71
CA THR A 13 -6.09 -27.24 2.33
C THR A 13 -6.74 -26.70 3.62
N LEU A 14 -6.25 -25.58 4.14
CA LEU A 14 -6.76 -25.00 5.38
C LEU A 14 -8.16 -24.39 5.22
N SER A 15 -8.97 -24.51 6.26
CA SER A 15 -10.21 -23.73 6.37
C SER A 15 -9.88 -22.23 6.43
N ASP A 16 -10.84 -21.37 6.08
CA ASP A 16 -10.63 -19.92 6.16
C ASP A 16 -10.22 -19.47 7.57
N ASP A 17 -10.83 -20.05 8.60
CA ASP A 17 -10.54 -19.72 10.00
C ASP A 17 -9.14 -20.16 10.44
N ASP A 18 -8.72 -21.36 10.06
CA ASP A 18 -7.39 -21.87 10.41
C ASP A 18 -6.29 -21.16 9.64
N TYR A 19 -6.56 -20.82 8.37
CA TYR A 19 -5.69 -19.97 7.57
C TYR A 19 -5.50 -18.60 8.23
N LEU A 20 -6.58 -17.92 8.63
CA LEU A 20 -6.49 -16.61 9.27
C LEU A 20 -5.71 -16.66 10.59
N LYS A 21 -5.94 -17.68 11.43
CA LYS A 21 -5.15 -17.87 12.67
C LYS A 21 -3.67 -18.07 12.38
N LEU A 22 -3.33 -18.88 11.39
CA LEU A 22 -1.94 -19.14 11.01
C LEU A 22 -1.25 -17.84 10.52
N ILE A 23 -1.92 -17.09 9.64
CA ILE A 23 -1.39 -15.83 9.11
C ILE A 23 -1.29 -14.76 10.20
N GLU A 24 -2.23 -14.70 11.13
CA GLU A 24 -2.18 -13.80 12.29
C GLU A 24 -0.98 -14.10 13.18
N GLN A 25 -0.77 -15.37 13.55
CA GLN A 25 0.41 -15.79 14.32
C GLN A 25 1.72 -15.48 13.60
N PHE A 26 1.76 -15.74 12.28
CA PHE A 26 2.93 -15.41 11.47
C PHE A 26 3.21 -13.91 11.44
N TYR A 27 2.17 -13.09 11.27
CA TYR A 27 2.28 -11.63 11.27
C TYR A 27 2.79 -11.12 12.62
N GLU A 28 2.21 -11.57 13.73
CA GLU A 28 2.61 -11.14 15.08
C GLU A 28 4.06 -11.52 15.40
N LYS A 29 4.48 -12.74 15.05
CA LYS A 29 5.86 -13.22 15.25
C LYS A 29 6.87 -12.37 14.46
N ASN A 30 6.49 -11.85 13.29
CA ASN A 30 7.43 -11.28 12.34
C ASN A 30 7.20 -9.80 12.00
N ALA A 31 6.31 -9.10 12.69
CA ALA A 31 5.94 -7.72 12.37
C ALA A 31 7.14 -6.75 12.27
N ASN A 32 8.18 -7.01 13.06
CA ASN A 32 9.42 -6.21 13.14
C ASN A 32 10.61 -6.82 12.40
N ASN A 33 10.42 -7.95 11.71
CA ASN A 33 11.48 -8.64 10.98
C ASN A 33 11.61 -8.07 9.55
N PHE A 34 12.83 -8.19 9.00
CA PHE A 34 13.19 -7.74 7.66
C PHE A 34 13.72 -8.87 6.76
N ALA A 35 13.89 -10.08 7.32
CA ALA A 35 14.33 -11.27 6.61
C ALA A 35 13.62 -12.50 7.19
N PHE A 36 13.34 -13.48 6.33
CA PHE A 36 12.60 -14.69 6.66
C PHE A 36 13.38 -15.93 6.23
N PRO A 37 14.54 -16.22 6.87
CA PRO A 37 15.38 -17.36 6.49
C PRO A 37 14.70 -18.72 6.74
N GLU A 38 13.72 -18.76 7.63
CA GLU A 38 12.89 -19.95 7.90
C GLU A 38 11.98 -20.31 6.71
N LEU A 39 11.67 -19.35 5.83
CA LEU A 39 10.84 -19.56 4.65
C LEU A 39 11.70 -19.57 3.38
N ASP A 40 11.81 -20.74 2.76
CA ASP A 40 12.37 -20.87 1.42
C ASP A 40 11.49 -20.17 0.36
N LEU A 41 12.03 -20.05 -0.86
CA LEU A 41 11.35 -19.34 -1.94
C LEU A 41 10.03 -20.00 -2.36
N ASP A 42 9.94 -21.33 -2.31
CA ASP A 42 8.74 -22.08 -2.70
C ASP A 42 7.61 -21.87 -1.69
N LYS A 43 7.92 -21.86 -0.39
CA LYS A 43 6.98 -21.52 0.69
C LYS A 43 6.52 -20.07 0.58
N LYS A 44 7.44 -19.14 0.32
CA LYS A 44 7.11 -17.72 0.06
C LYS A 44 6.17 -17.58 -1.13
N HIS A 45 6.44 -18.28 -2.23
CA HIS A 45 5.61 -18.25 -3.43
C HIS A 45 4.21 -18.80 -3.16
N ARG A 46 4.10 -19.96 -2.50
CA ARG A 46 2.81 -20.54 -2.08
C ARG A 46 2.01 -19.59 -1.19
N LEU A 47 2.67 -19.00 -0.18
CA LEU A 47 2.05 -18.03 0.70
C LEU A 47 1.50 -16.83 -0.09
N VAL A 48 2.29 -16.24 -0.99
CA VAL A 48 1.82 -15.12 -1.83
C VAL A 48 0.62 -15.54 -2.70
N MET A 49 0.69 -16.69 -3.36
CA MET A 49 -0.42 -17.16 -4.19
C MET A 49 -1.70 -17.38 -3.37
N GLU A 50 -1.59 -17.99 -2.20
CA GLU A 50 -2.75 -18.26 -1.34
C GLU A 50 -3.36 -16.96 -0.78
N LEU A 51 -2.52 -15.98 -0.39
CA LEU A 51 -2.99 -14.65 0.02
C LEU A 51 -3.87 -14.03 -1.06
N PHE A 52 -3.45 -14.06 -2.33
CA PHE A 52 -4.21 -13.49 -3.43
C PHE A 52 -5.41 -14.34 -3.88
N THR A 53 -5.39 -15.65 -3.64
CA THR A 53 -6.57 -16.50 -3.80
C THR A 53 -7.66 -16.08 -2.82
N ARG A 54 -7.32 -15.94 -1.53
CA ARG A 54 -8.31 -15.65 -0.47
C ARG A 54 -8.75 -14.19 -0.43
N ILE A 55 -7.90 -13.24 -0.81
CA ILE A 55 -8.27 -11.83 -0.94
C ILE A 55 -9.51 -11.65 -1.86
N ARG A 56 -9.71 -12.53 -2.84
CA ARG A 56 -10.86 -12.46 -3.76
C ARG A 56 -12.20 -12.85 -3.10
N SER A 57 -12.18 -13.64 -2.04
CA SER A 57 -13.38 -14.15 -1.33
C SER A 57 -13.57 -13.55 0.06
N PHE A 58 -12.54 -12.93 0.62
CA PHE A 58 -12.53 -12.44 1.99
C PHE A 58 -13.28 -11.12 2.23
N ASN A 59 -13.69 -10.92 3.48
CA ASN A 59 -14.18 -9.65 3.97
C ASN A 59 -13.03 -8.63 4.17
N THR A 60 -13.38 -7.36 4.38
CA THR A 60 -12.45 -6.24 4.54
C THR A 60 -11.35 -6.50 5.58
N ASN A 61 -11.66 -7.02 6.77
CA ASN A 61 -10.68 -7.23 7.84
C ASN A 61 -9.68 -8.34 7.50
N SER A 62 -10.18 -9.40 6.87
CA SER A 62 -9.38 -10.57 6.48
C SER A 62 -8.44 -10.21 5.32
N ILE A 63 -8.90 -9.38 4.38
CA ILE A 63 -8.04 -8.77 3.34
C ILE A 63 -6.94 -7.94 3.99
N ASN A 64 -7.26 -7.16 5.04
CA ASN A 64 -6.26 -6.32 5.70
C ASN A 64 -5.10 -7.14 6.29
N LEU A 65 -5.43 -8.24 6.97
CA LEU A 65 -4.43 -9.15 7.52
C LEU A 65 -3.56 -9.76 6.40
N CYS A 66 -4.18 -10.17 5.29
CA CYS A 66 -3.45 -10.70 4.15
C CYS A 66 -2.45 -9.68 3.57
N LEU A 67 -2.87 -8.42 3.41
CA LEU A 67 -2.00 -7.34 2.91
C LEU A 67 -0.87 -7.00 3.88
N LYS A 68 -1.14 -7.00 5.19
CA LYS A 68 -0.11 -6.84 6.22
C LYS A 68 0.96 -7.92 6.14
N THR A 69 0.55 -9.16 5.93
CA THR A 69 1.46 -10.29 5.76
C THR A 69 2.25 -10.20 4.46
N LEU A 70 1.59 -9.84 3.35
CA LEU A 70 2.28 -9.55 2.09
C LEU A 70 3.36 -8.48 2.29
N ARG A 71 3.03 -7.40 3.01
CA ARG A 71 3.96 -6.30 3.28
C ARG A 71 5.24 -6.79 3.96
N LEU A 72 5.15 -7.77 4.86
CA LEU A 72 6.34 -8.36 5.49
C LEU A 72 7.28 -8.97 4.44
N LEU A 73 6.72 -9.75 3.50
CA LEU A 73 7.48 -10.37 2.42
C LEU A 73 8.09 -9.33 1.46
N THR A 74 7.39 -8.21 1.20
CA THR A 74 7.91 -7.14 0.33
C THR A 74 9.12 -6.38 0.88
N ARG A 75 9.50 -6.60 2.15
CA ARG A 75 10.69 -5.96 2.76
C ARG A 75 11.99 -6.67 2.37
N GLU A 76 11.92 -7.95 2.05
CA GLU A 76 13.07 -8.74 1.66
C GLU A 76 13.33 -8.56 0.17
N ARG A 77 14.56 -8.17 -0.19
CA ARG A 77 14.94 -7.97 -1.59
C ARG A 77 15.18 -9.29 -2.33
N GLU A 78 15.70 -10.28 -1.62
CA GLU A 78 16.06 -11.56 -2.19
C GLU A 78 14.80 -12.35 -2.60
N GLY A 79 14.77 -12.87 -3.83
CA GLY A 79 13.63 -13.62 -4.36
C GLY A 79 12.38 -12.80 -4.67
N LEU A 80 12.36 -11.49 -4.40
CA LEU A 80 11.17 -10.64 -4.55
C LEU A 80 10.60 -10.64 -5.97
N ASP A 81 11.46 -10.60 -6.98
CA ASP A 81 11.05 -10.60 -8.40
C ASP A 81 10.33 -11.90 -8.78
N ALA A 82 10.69 -13.03 -8.19
CA ALA A 82 10.02 -14.31 -8.42
C ALA A 82 8.63 -14.36 -7.77
N LEU A 83 8.37 -13.52 -6.76
CA LEU A 83 7.10 -13.45 -6.04
C LEU A 83 6.13 -12.43 -6.61
N THR A 84 6.58 -11.52 -7.49
CA THR A 84 5.86 -10.29 -7.85
C THR A 84 5.53 -10.20 -9.34
N GLY A 85 4.99 -11.29 -9.89
CA GLY A 85 4.42 -11.32 -11.24
C GLY A 85 3.12 -10.52 -11.39
N SER A 86 2.61 -10.43 -12.61
CA SER A 86 1.35 -9.71 -12.91
C SER A 86 0.15 -10.23 -12.12
N SER A 87 0.12 -11.52 -11.78
CA SER A 87 -0.89 -12.15 -10.92
C SER A 87 -0.98 -11.55 -9.51
N VAL A 88 0.06 -10.84 -9.07
CA VAL A 88 0.16 -10.15 -7.78
C VAL A 88 0.03 -8.64 -7.97
N LEU A 89 0.73 -8.07 -8.96
CA LEU A 89 0.80 -6.61 -9.15
C LEU A 89 -0.52 -5.99 -9.62
N GLU A 90 -1.26 -6.65 -10.50
CA GLU A 90 -2.54 -6.14 -11.01
C GLU A 90 -3.63 -6.15 -9.92
N PRO A 91 -3.84 -7.26 -9.17
CA PRO A 91 -4.81 -7.22 -8.07
C PRO A 91 -4.41 -6.23 -6.98
N LEU A 92 -3.12 -6.05 -6.70
CA LEU A 92 -2.65 -5.08 -5.70
C LEU A 92 -2.96 -3.64 -6.14
N GLN A 93 -2.73 -3.31 -7.42
CA GLN A 93 -3.13 -2.02 -8.01
C GLN A 93 -4.65 -1.80 -7.92
N LYS A 94 -5.44 -2.86 -8.14
CA LYS A 94 -6.91 -2.82 -8.01
C LYS A 94 -7.38 -2.56 -6.58
N ILE A 95 -6.79 -3.25 -5.60
CA ILE A 95 -7.12 -3.05 -4.17
C ILE A 95 -6.74 -1.64 -3.72
N ALA A 96 -5.62 -1.11 -4.22
CA ALA A 96 -5.22 0.27 -4.00
C ALA A 96 -6.15 1.28 -4.69
N GLY A 97 -7.11 0.85 -5.51
CA GLY A 97 -8.02 1.74 -6.24
C GLY A 97 -7.33 2.56 -7.33
N LEU A 98 -6.21 2.08 -7.86
CA LEU A 98 -5.38 2.79 -8.86
C LEU A 98 -5.61 2.25 -10.29
N GLU A 99 -6.82 1.74 -10.54
CA GLU A 99 -7.32 1.47 -11.89
C GLU A 99 -7.83 2.79 -12.49
N CYS A 100 -7.52 3.07 -13.77
CA CYS A 100 -8.05 4.24 -14.46
C CYS A 100 -9.57 4.33 -14.25
N SER A 101 -10.08 5.50 -13.80
CA SER A 101 -11.50 5.88 -13.57
C SER A 101 -12.07 5.77 -12.16
N LYS A 102 -11.35 5.28 -11.14
CA LYS A 102 -11.85 5.28 -9.75
C LYS A 102 -11.13 6.30 -8.89
N VAL A 103 -11.88 7.28 -8.41
CA VAL A 103 -11.37 8.32 -7.49
C VAL A 103 -11.88 8.12 -6.08
N ASP A 104 -13.11 7.65 -5.91
CA ASP A 104 -13.70 7.46 -4.59
C ASP A 104 -13.26 6.14 -3.96
N VAL A 105 -12.64 6.26 -2.79
CA VAL A 105 -12.33 5.13 -1.91
C VAL A 105 -13.50 4.91 -0.96
N ASN A 106 -14.05 3.71 -0.95
CA ASN A 106 -15.08 3.32 0.01
C ASN A 106 -14.51 3.47 1.45
N PRO A 107 -15.20 4.17 2.37
CA PRO A 107 -14.72 4.35 3.75
C PRO A 107 -14.38 3.05 4.48
N LYS A 108 -15.05 1.94 4.13
CA LYS A 108 -14.75 0.62 4.71
C LYS A 108 -13.40 0.07 4.26
N ASP A 109 -12.95 0.42 3.06
CA ASP A 109 -11.76 -0.16 2.43
C ASP A 109 -10.51 0.71 2.58
N VAL A 110 -10.62 1.88 3.23
CA VAL A 110 -9.49 2.82 3.46
C VAL A 110 -8.26 2.10 4.00
N GLN A 111 -8.43 1.24 5.01
CA GLN A 111 -7.30 0.53 5.60
C GLN A 111 -6.66 -0.50 4.67
N ASN A 112 -7.45 -1.08 3.76
CA ASN A 112 -6.96 -2.00 2.73
C ASN A 112 -6.23 -1.27 1.62
N VAL A 113 -6.73 -0.10 1.20
CA VAL A 113 -6.05 0.77 0.25
C VAL A 113 -4.68 1.18 0.80
N ILE A 114 -4.63 1.71 2.02
CA ILE A 114 -3.38 2.12 2.67
C ILE A 114 -2.38 0.96 2.75
N GLU A 115 -2.84 -0.24 3.11
CA GLU A 115 -1.93 -1.40 3.24
C GLU A 115 -1.46 -1.92 1.88
N ALA A 116 -2.31 -1.88 0.85
CA ALA A 116 -1.93 -2.20 -0.52
C ALA A 116 -0.89 -1.20 -1.05
N GLU A 117 -1.07 0.10 -0.82
CA GLU A 117 -0.14 1.14 -1.25
C GLU A 117 1.22 1.05 -0.52
N LYS A 118 1.23 0.62 0.76
CA LYS A 118 2.49 0.28 1.44
C LYS A 118 3.22 -0.86 0.75
N CYS A 119 2.51 -1.93 0.37
CA CYS A 119 3.09 -3.03 -0.38
C CYS A 119 3.65 -2.53 -1.71
N MET A 120 2.84 -1.83 -2.51
CA MET A 120 3.26 -1.28 -3.80
C MET A 120 4.47 -0.35 -3.66
N SER A 121 4.48 0.52 -2.66
CA SER A 121 5.60 1.44 -2.42
C SER A 121 6.90 0.71 -2.09
N ASN A 122 6.84 -0.36 -1.28
CA ASN A 122 8.00 -1.20 -1.00
C ASN A 122 8.49 -1.90 -2.27
N LEU A 123 7.56 -2.48 -3.05
CA LEU A 123 7.89 -3.19 -4.29
C LEU A 123 8.54 -2.27 -5.32
N ILE A 124 7.99 -1.07 -5.54
CA ILE A 124 8.56 -0.06 -6.42
C ILE A 124 9.96 0.35 -5.94
N TYR A 125 10.18 0.47 -4.63
CA TYR A 125 11.51 0.83 -4.14
C TYR A 125 12.53 -0.31 -4.31
N MET A 126 12.12 -1.57 -4.08
CA MET A 126 13.02 -2.71 -4.03
C MET A 126 13.34 -3.35 -5.40
N SER A 127 12.37 -3.38 -6.32
CA SER A 127 12.44 -4.14 -7.57
C SER A 127 12.39 -3.25 -8.82
N PRO A 128 13.44 -3.24 -9.66
CA PRO A 128 13.41 -2.60 -10.97
C PRO A 128 12.36 -3.20 -11.93
N ALA A 129 12.07 -4.50 -11.81
CA ALA A 129 11.05 -5.15 -12.62
C ALA A 129 9.65 -4.59 -12.30
N VAL A 130 9.34 -4.42 -11.01
CA VAL A 130 8.08 -3.80 -10.56
C VAL A 130 8.00 -2.32 -10.95
N GLN A 131 9.11 -1.57 -10.86
CA GLN A 131 9.17 -0.18 -11.35
C GLN A 131 8.78 -0.10 -12.82
N LYS A 132 9.33 -0.99 -13.66
CA LYS A 132 8.99 -1.05 -15.08
C LYS A 132 7.52 -1.39 -15.28
N PHE A 133 6.98 -2.36 -14.55
CA PHE A 133 5.56 -2.71 -14.62
C PHE A 133 4.65 -1.50 -14.32
N TYR A 134 4.83 -0.85 -13.17
CA TYR A 134 3.99 0.28 -12.76
C TYR A 134 4.23 1.57 -13.56
N SER A 135 5.36 1.67 -14.28
CA SER A 135 5.61 2.82 -15.18
C SER A 135 4.65 2.89 -16.37
N VAL A 136 4.15 1.73 -16.81
CA VAL A 136 3.27 1.59 -17.97
C VAL A 136 1.83 1.20 -17.61
N SER A 137 1.56 0.79 -16.36
CA SER A 137 0.21 0.37 -15.93
C SER A 137 -0.74 1.52 -15.55
N GLY A 138 -0.30 2.78 -15.73
CA GLY A 138 -1.13 3.96 -15.46
C GLY A 138 -1.22 4.37 -13.98
N VAL A 139 -0.45 3.77 -13.07
CA VAL A 139 -0.46 4.11 -11.64
C VAL A 139 -0.21 5.60 -11.38
N ALA A 140 0.81 6.19 -12.02
CA ALA A 140 1.11 7.61 -11.83
C ALA A 140 -0.02 8.53 -12.30
N ASP A 141 -0.68 8.16 -13.40
CA ASP A 141 -1.81 8.88 -13.97
C ASP A 141 -3.02 8.80 -13.00
N ALA A 142 -3.30 7.61 -12.46
CA ALA A 142 -4.36 7.38 -11.48
C ALA A 142 -4.14 8.14 -10.16
N ILE A 143 -2.91 8.13 -9.63
CA ILE A 143 -2.55 8.91 -8.43
C ILE A 143 -2.78 10.40 -8.68
N THR A 144 -2.32 10.91 -9.83
CA THR A 144 -2.46 12.34 -10.15
C THR A 144 -3.93 12.74 -10.30
N GLN A 145 -4.75 11.87 -10.90
CA GLN A 145 -6.19 12.08 -11.01
C GLN A 145 -6.88 12.06 -9.63
N ARG A 146 -6.53 11.10 -8.77
CA ARG A 146 -7.08 11.03 -7.40
C ARG A 146 -6.76 12.28 -6.59
N ILE A 147 -5.52 12.77 -6.69
CA ILE A 147 -5.08 14.02 -6.06
C ILE A 147 -5.86 15.22 -6.60
N LYS A 148 -6.09 15.28 -7.92
CA LYS A 148 -6.84 16.36 -8.57
C LYS A 148 -8.30 16.41 -8.12
N GLU A 149 -8.97 15.26 -8.08
CA GLU A 149 -10.42 15.18 -7.88
C GLU A 149 -10.81 15.18 -6.41
N THR A 150 -9.90 14.76 -5.52
CA THR A 150 -10.18 14.73 -4.09
C THR A 150 -9.66 16.00 -3.42
N THR A 151 -10.58 16.89 -3.04
CA THR A 151 -10.25 18.02 -2.17
C THR A 151 -9.52 17.52 -0.92
N ALA A 152 -8.54 18.28 -0.43
CA ALA A 152 -7.68 17.82 0.64
C ALA A 152 -8.36 17.45 1.97
N THR A 153 -9.63 17.76 2.15
CA THR A 153 -10.41 17.34 3.32
C THR A 153 -11.08 15.98 3.18
N LYS A 154 -11.13 15.38 1.97
CA LYS A 154 -11.86 14.13 1.70
C LYS A 154 -10.97 12.89 1.61
N LEU A 155 -9.71 13.04 1.20
CA LEU A 155 -8.79 11.91 1.09
C LEU A 155 -8.11 11.64 2.44
N ASP A 156 -8.17 10.39 2.88
CA ASP A 156 -7.44 9.94 4.07
C ASP A 156 -5.94 10.29 3.99
N ASN A 157 -5.37 10.75 5.10
CA ASN A 157 -4.00 11.20 5.15
C ASN A 157 -2.98 10.08 4.88
N GLY A 158 -3.31 8.84 5.25
CA GLY A 158 -2.50 7.66 4.96
C GLY A 158 -2.44 7.40 3.46
N ILE A 159 -3.58 7.42 2.78
CA ILE A 159 -3.65 7.24 1.32
C ILE A 159 -2.86 8.34 0.62
N ARG A 160 -3.11 9.61 0.98
CA ARG A 160 -2.38 10.75 0.41
C ARG A 160 -0.87 10.62 0.57
N PHE A 161 -0.40 10.16 1.73
CA PHE A 161 1.02 9.99 1.99
C PHE A 161 1.64 8.93 1.07
N PHE A 162 1.01 7.77 0.92
CA PHE A 162 1.55 6.70 0.09
C PHE A 162 1.37 6.98 -1.41
N ASP A 163 0.28 7.62 -1.82
CA ASP A 163 0.13 8.20 -3.17
C ASP A 163 1.32 9.11 -3.52
N MET A 164 1.64 10.07 -2.64
CA MET A 164 2.78 10.98 -2.85
C MET A 164 4.11 10.25 -2.87
N ARG A 165 4.30 9.26 -1.99
CA ARG A 165 5.52 8.46 -1.95
C ARG A 165 5.70 7.65 -3.24
N MET A 166 4.64 7.02 -3.74
CA MET A 166 4.69 6.27 -5.00
C MET A 166 4.92 7.20 -6.20
N LEU A 167 4.23 8.35 -6.25
CA LEU A 167 4.42 9.35 -7.30
C LEU A 167 5.87 9.87 -7.30
N PHE A 168 6.45 10.13 -6.13
CA PHE A 168 7.86 10.49 -5.99
C PHE A 168 8.77 9.40 -6.55
N LEU A 169 8.60 8.15 -6.13
CA LEU A 169 9.43 7.03 -6.60
C LEU A 169 9.35 6.90 -8.13
N LEU A 170 8.13 6.87 -8.69
CA LEU A 170 7.92 6.69 -10.13
C LEU A 170 8.48 7.85 -10.96
N THR A 171 8.27 9.10 -10.52
CA THR A 171 8.79 10.29 -11.24
C THR A 171 10.29 10.47 -11.07
N ALA A 172 10.87 10.07 -9.93
CA ALA A 172 12.32 10.09 -9.71
C ALA A 172 13.03 9.09 -10.64
N LEU A 173 12.43 7.93 -10.87
CA LEU A 173 13.03 6.82 -11.62
C LEU A 173 12.74 6.87 -13.13
N ASN A 174 11.66 7.52 -13.57
CA ASN A 174 11.26 7.55 -14.97
C ASN A 174 10.96 8.99 -15.46
N ALA A 175 11.77 9.45 -16.42
CA ALA A 175 11.67 10.79 -17.01
C ALA A 175 10.36 10.99 -17.80
N ASP A 176 9.87 9.97 -18.49
CA ASP A 176 8.63 10.04 -19.26
C ASP A 176 7.43 10.22 -18.31
N ILE A 177 7.39 9.48 -17.19
CA ILE A 177 6.35 9.67 -16.17
C ILE A 177 6.41 11.11 -15.64
N ARG A 178 7.61 11.61 -15.34
CA ARG A 178 7.80 12.99 -14.85
C ARG A 178 7.27 14.02 -15.84
N GLN A 179 7.55 13.84 -17.13
CA GLN A 179 7.02 14.69 -18.19
C GLN A 179 5.50 14.59 -18.27
N ARG A 180 4.93 13.37 -18.28
CA ARG A 180 3.47 13.17 -18.31
C ARG A 180 2.77 13.84 -17.14
N VAL A 181 3.27 13.64 -15.92
CA VAL A 181 2.68 14.26 -14.70
C VAL A 181 2.74 15.79 -14.80
N ARG A 182 3.86 16.36 -15.26
CA ARG A 182 4.04 17.81 -15.41
C ARG A 182 3.13 18.41 -16.48
N GLU A 183 3.15 17.84 -17.67
CA GLU A 183 2.57 18.45 -18.88
C GLU A 183 1.12 18.04 -19.10
N LYS A 184 0.82 16.74 -19.03
CA LYS A 184 -0.52 16.21 -19.33
C LYS A 184 -1.50 16.40 -18.17
N PHE A 185 -1.00 16.30 -16.93
CA PHE A 185 -1.84 16.38 -15.74
C PHE A 185 -1.67 17.68 -14.95
N HIS A 186 -0.84 18.62 -15.39
CA HIS A 186 -0.55 19.86 -14.65
C HIS A 186 -0.16 19.61 -13.18
N GLY A 187 0.55 18.50 -12.91
CA GLY A 187 0.80 18.00 -11.56
C GLY A 187 1.50 19.01 -10.63
N LEU A 188 2.28 19.94 -11.18
CA LEU A 188 2.90 21.02 -10.40
C LEU A 188 1.88 21.91 -9.69
N SER A 189 0.75 22.21 -10.33
CA SER A 189 -0.29 23.05 -9.75
C SER A 189 -0.90 22.37 -8.52
N TYR A 190 -1.18 21.07 -8.62
CA TYR A 190 -1.75 20.29 -7.51
C TYR A 190 -0.76 20.09 -6.37
N LEU A 191 0.52 19.82 -6.69
CA LEU A 191 1.57 19.71 -5.68
C LEU A 191 1.76 21.03 -4.94
N PHE A 192 1.71 22.16 -5.64
CA PHE A 192 1.79 23.50 -5.04
C PHE A 192 0.59 23.77 -4.12
N GLU A 193 -0.61 23.43 -4.55
CA GLU A 193 -1.82 23.55 -3.73
C GLU A 193 -1.72 22.72 -2.44
N ILE A 194 -1.24 21.48 -2.53
CA ILE A 194 -1.04 20.60 -1.37
C ILE A 194 0.00 21.19 -0.42
N ILE A 195 1.11 21.72 -0.92
CA ILE A 195 2.11 22.40 -0.09
C ILE A 195 1.46 23.58 0.63
N ASN A 196 0.73 24.44 -0.07
CA ASN A 196 0.06 25.59 0.56
C ASN A 196 -0.91 25.15 1.65
N GLN A 197 -1.71 24.11 1.41
CA GLN A 197 -2.63 23.57 2.41
C GLN A 197 -1.89 23.03 3.64
N ILE A 198 -0.80 22.28 3.45
CA ILE A 198 0.02 21.79 4.56
C ILE A 198 0.60 22.97 5.35
N MET A 199 1.07 24.02 4.70
CA MET A 199 1.61 25.21 5.37
C MET A 199 0.51 25.99 6.13
N LEU A 200 -0.68 26.14 5.54
CA LEU A 200 -1.83 26.80 6.17
C LEU A 200 -2.31 26.03 7.41
N SER A 201 -2.43 24.70 7.33
CA SER A 201 -2.83 23.85 8.47
C SER A 201 -1.85 23.89 9.64
N ARG A 202 -0.58 24.26 9.39
CA ARG A 202 0.46 24.42 10.42
C ARG A 202 0.51 25.83 10.99
N SER A 203 -0.17 26.78 10.35
CA SER A 203 -0.18 28.21 10.70
C SER A 203 -1.41 28.61 11.52
N GLU A 204 -2.39 27.73 11.70
CA GLU A 204 -3.51 27.95 12.62
C GLU A 204 -3.02 27.93 14.08
N PRO A 205 -3.17 29.03 14.84
CA PRO A 205 -2.75 29.05 16.24
C PRO A 205 -3.67 28.16 17.09
N VAL A 206 -3.05 27.42 18.03
CA VAL A 206 -3.72 26.79 19.18
C VAL A 206 -4.31 27.90 20.04
N ALA A 207 -5.48 28.41 19.68
CA ALA A 207 -6.14 29.51 20.37
C ALA A 207 -7.58 29.12 20.72
N ALA A 208 -7.74 28.25 21.72
CA ALA A 208 -8.94 28.16 22.57
C ALA A 208 -8.73 27.13 23.70
N ALA A 209 -7.73 27.32 24.57
CA ALA A 209 -7.65 26.54 25.82
C ALA A 209 -6.85 27.27 26.91
N ASP A 210 -6.98 28.59 27.06
CA ASP A 210 -6.70 29.23 28.35
C ASP A 210 -7.29 30.64 28.44
N SER A 211 -8.57 30.72 28.75
CA SER A 211 -9.19 31.96 29.22
C SER A 211 -10.36 31.62 30.11
N GLY A 212 -10.03 31.23 31.33
CA GLY A 212 -11.01 30.86 32.34
C GLY A 212 -10.47 30.82 33.76
N LEU A 213 -9.44 31.59 34.10
CA LEU A 213 -9.10 31.86 35.49
C LEU A 213 -8.72 33.33 35.69
N ILE A 214 -9.30 33.86 36.76
CA ILE A 214 -9.05 35.13 37.44
C ILE A 214 -9.84 36.33 36.91
N GLN A 215 -10.98 36.58 37.56
CA GLN A 215 -11.18 37.88 38.22
C GLN A 215 -12.06 37.77 39.47
N LYS A 216 -11.38 37.93 40.61
CA LYS A 216 -11.80 38.43 41.94
C LYS A 216 -12.98 37.80 42.67
#